data_AF-A0AAE3FZ59-F1
#
_entry.id   AF-A0AAE3FZ59-F1
#
_cell.length_a   1.000
_cell.length_b   1.000
_cell.length_c   1.000
_cell.angle_alpha   90.00
_cell.angle_beta   90.00
_cell.angle_gamma   90.00
#
_symmetry.space_group_name_H-M   'P 1'
#
loop_
_entity.id
_entity.type
_entity.pdbx_description
1 polymer ?
#
loop_
_entity_poly.entity_id
_entity_poly.type
_entity_poly.pdbx_seq_one_letter_code
_entity_poly.pdbx_strand_id
1 'polypeptide(L)'
;MLSELRDCDAYVFGDAMESETIDVSNLENARLVISTVGLKPLTEYLLSFPGTVDVIVRTRTLPMAASLIERGATYVIVPDLLAANQLTDNLEAFLNGDYDPNEIRVRNLQKFKVEDTMPQ
;
A
#
# COMPACT_ATOMS: atom_id res chain seq x y z
N MET A 1 4.71 18.71 -1.73
CA MET A 1 4.49 17.35 -2.27
C MET A 1 5.51 16.99 -3.35
N LEU A 2 5.45 17.48 -4.60
CA LEU A 2 6.52 17.17 -5.59
C LEU A 2 7.87 17.84 -5.32
N SER A 3 7.87 18.97 -4.63
CA SER A 3 9.10 19.70 -4.25
C SER A 3 9.92 18.98 -3.19
N GLU A 4 9.28 18.20 -2.32
CA GLU A 4 9.91 17.48 -1.19
C GLU A 4 10.56 16.17 -1.65
N LEU A 5 10.10 15.59 -2.77
CA LEU A 5 10.71 14.39 -3.34
C LEU A 5 12.08 14.66 -3.98
N ARG A 6 12.44 15.93 -4.22
CA ARG A 6 13.71 16.28 -4.87
C ARG A 6 14.94 15.96 -4.02
N ASP A 7 14.74 15.79 -2.72
CA ASP A 7 15.80 15.43 -1.76
C ASP A 7 15.91 13.91 -1.55
N CYS A 8 15.05 13.09 -2.19
CA CYS A 8 15.16 11.63 -2.14
C CYS A 8 16.09 11.09 -3.21
N ASP A 9 16.99 10.18 -2.84
CA ASP A 9 17.90 9.52 -3.78
C ASP A 9 17.22 8.47 -4.67
N ALA A 10 16.05 7.96 -4.27
CA ALA A 10 15.37 6.84 -4.91
C ALA A 10 13.90 7.14 -5.24
N TYR A 11 13.68 8.12 -6.14
CA TYR A 11 12.38 8.36 -6.74
C TYR A 11 12.48 8.40 -8.27
N VAL A 12 11.41 7.96 -8.93
CA VAL A 12 11.24 8.12 -10.38
C VAL A 12 9.91 8.83 -10.58
N PHE A 13 9.94 9.93 -11.33
CA PHE A 13 8.74 10.66 -11.70
C PHE A 13 8.32 10.28 -13.12
N GLY A 14 7.21 9.57 -13.26
CA GLY A 14 6.70 9.11 -14.55
C GLY A 14 5.44 8.24 -14.43
N ASP A 15 4.91 7.78 -15.57
CA ASP A 15 3.82 6.79 -15.60
C ASP A 15 4.41 5.39 -15.39
N ALA A 16 3.88 4.64 -14.42
CA ALA A 16 4.37 3.32 -14.07
C ALA A 16 4.23 2.25 -15.18
N MET A 17 3.52 2.54 -16.27
CA MET A 17 3.43 1.69 -17.46
C MET A 17 4.31 2.17 -18.62
N GLU A 18 4.98 3.30 -18.49
CA GLU A 18 5.89 3.82 -19.53
C GLU A 18 7.25 3.12 -19.45
N SER A 19 7.78 2.71 -20.61
CA SER A 19 9.03 1.94 -20.69
C SER A 19 10.21 2.65 -20.04
N GLU A 20 10.34 3.97 -20.22
CA GLU A 20 11.42 4.74 -19.61
C GLU A 20 11.33 4.71 -18.07
N THR A 21 10.11 4.80 -17.51
CA THR A 21 9.89 4.73 -16.07
C THR A 21 10.25 3.34 -15.51
N ILE A 22 9.94 2.29 -16.27
CA ILE A 22 10.24 0.90 -15.91
C ILE A 22 11.74 0.63 -15.89
N ASP A 23 12.45 1.11 -16.91
CA ASP A 23 13.89 0.94 -17.05
C ASP A 23 14.62 1.68 -15.92
N VAL A 24 14.28 2.95 -15.68
CA VAL A 24 14.90 3.78 -14.64
C VAL A 24 14.55 3.27 -13.24
N SER A 25 13.36 2.72 -13.03
CA SER A 25 12.96 2.10 -11.75
C SER A 25 13.55 0.71 -11.53
N ASN A 26 14.25 0.15 -12.51
CA ASN A 26 14.87 -1.17 -12.44
C ASN A 26 13.87 -2.29 -12.09
N LEU A 27 12.66 -2.20 -12.66
CA LEU A 27 11.54 -3.11 -12.35
C LEU A 27 11.89 -4.59 -12.60
N GLU A 28 12.64 -4.87 -13.66
CA GLU A 28 13.00 -6.25 -14.06
C GLU A 28 13.86 -6.98 -13.01
N ASN A 29 14.63 -6.24 -12.21
CA ASN A 29 15.47 -6.79 -11.15
C ASN A 29 14.84 -6.62 -9.76
N ALA A 30 13.61 -6.11 -9.69
CA ALA A 30 12.92 -5.94 -8.43
C ALA A 30 12.59 -7.31 -7.82
N ARG A 31 12.76 -7.43 -6.51
CA ARG A 31 12.31 -8.62 -5.76
C ARG A 31 10.83 -8.57 -5.42
N LEU A 32 10.28 -7.36 -5.31
CA LEU A 32 8.90 -7.10 -4.92
C LEU A 32 8.45 -5.79 -5.57
N VAL A 33 7.23 -5.79 -6.10
CA VAL A 33 6.54 -4.59 -6.58
C VAL A 33 5.28 -4.38 -5.74
N ILE A 34 5.08 -3.15 -5.26
CA ILE A 34 3.88 -2.78 -4.51
C ILE A 34 3.14 -1.68 -5.26
N SER A 35 1.95 -2.00 -5.77
CA SER A 35 1.05 -1.02 -6.39
C SER A 35 -0.06 -0.62 -5.43
N THR A 36 0.03 0.61 -4.94
CA THR A 36 -1.01 1.25 -4.10
C THR A 36 -2.09 1.94 -4.94
N VAL A 37 -1.96 1.92 -6.26
CA VAL A 37 -2.87 2.55 -7.21
C VAL A 37 -4.00 1.58 -7.54
N GLY A 38 -5.25 2.02 -7.33
CA GLY A 38 -6.45 1.22 -7.60
C GLY A 38 -6.90 1.25 -9.06
N LEU A 39 -5.96 1.25 -10.02
CA LEU A 39 -6.25 1.38 -11.45
C LEU A 39 -6.07 0.02 -12.13
N LYS A 40 -7.18 -0.55 -12.63
CA LYS A 40 -7.20 -1.90 -13.21
C LYS A 40 -6.14 -2.11 -14.30
N PRO A 41 -5.95 -1.22 -15.30
CA PRO A 41 -4.93 -1.41 -16.33
C PRO A 41 -3.52 -1.61 -15.76
N LEU A 42 -3.13 -0.83 -14.75
CA LEU A 42 -1.82 -0.96 -14.10
C LEU A 42 -1.70 -2.27 -13.32
N THR A 43 -2.76 -2.68 -12.62
CA THR A 43 -2.79 -3.99 -11.94
C THR A 43 -2.60 -5.13 -12.94
N GLU A 44 -3.29 -5.09 -14.07
CA GLU A 44 -3.19 -6.14 -15.09
C GLU A 44 -1.83 -6.13 -15.78
N TYR A 45 -1.28 -4.93 -16.01
CA TYR A 45 0.07 -4.75 -16.51
C TYR A 45 1.12 -5.39 -15.59
N LEU A 46 1.09 -5.07 -14.29
CA LEU A 46 2.04 -5.63 -13.31
C LEU A 46 1.88 -7.14 -13.12
N LEU A 47 0.65 -7.66 -13.20
CA LEU A 47 0.41 -9.11 -13.15
C LEU A 47 0.76 -9.83 -14.47
N SER A 48 1.07 -9.10 -15.54
CA SER A 48 1.54 -9.68 -16.81
C SER A 48 3.03 -10.04 -16.82
N PHE A 49 3.74 -9.78 -15.71
CA PHE A 49 5.11 -10.23 -15.43
C PHE A 49 5.18 -11.50 -14.54
N PRO A 50 4.26 -12.49 -14.62
CA PRO A 50 4.24 -13.56 -13.65
C PRO A 50 5.51 -14.41 -13.74
N GLY A 51 6.16 -14.60 -12.59
CA GLY A 51 7.35 -15.45 -12.45
C GLY A 51 8.70 -14.69 -12.47
N THR A 52 8.71 -13.37 -12.70
CA THR A 52 9.94 -12.56 -12.58
C THR A 52 10.01 -11.78 -11.28
N VAL A 53 8.86 -11.36 -10.73
CA VAL A 53 8.80 -10.54 -9.51
C VAL A 53 7.54 -10.83 -8.69
N ASP A 54 7.65 -10.79 -7.37
CA ASP A 54 6.49 -10.82 -6.48
C ASP A 54 5.70 -9.52 -6.58
N VAL A 55 4.37 -9.58 -6.68
CA VAL A 55 3.54 -8.39 -6.90
C VAL A 55 2.45 -8.28 -5.84
N ILE A 56 2.45 -7.15 -5.13
CA ILE A 56 1.37 -6.73 -4.24
C ILE A 56 0.55 -5.66 -4.94
N VAL A 57 -0.76 -5.83 -4.99
CA VAL A 57 -1.68 -4.90 -5.67
C VAL A 57 -2.79 -4.45 -4.74
N ARG A 58 -3.46 -3.35 -5.08
CA ARG A 58 -4.60 -2.83 -4.32
C ARG A 58 -5.92 -3.03 -5.07
N THR A 59 -6.96 -3.36 -4.32
CA THR A 59 -8.36 -3.26 -4.78
C THR A 59 -9.25 -2.66 -3.70
N ARG A 60 -10.49 -2.33 -4.05
CA ARG A 60 -11.53 -1.86 -3.10
C ARG A 60 -12.53 -2.95 -2.71
N THR A 61 -12.51 -4.10 -3.37
CA THR A 61 -13.55 -5.13 -3.16
C THR A 61 -12.96 -6.50 -2.89
N LEU A 62 -13.54 -7.22 -1.92
CA LEU A 62 -13.17 -8.59 -1.57
C LEU A 62 -13.30 -9.59 -2.74
N PRO A 63 -14.38 -9.59 -3.54
CA PRO A 63 -14.48 -10.50 -4.69
C PRO A 63 -13.36 -10.29 -5.71
N MET A 64 -12.95 -9.04 -5.95
CA MET A 64 -11.82 -8.75 -6.83
C MET A 64 -10.50 -9.21 -6.21
N ALA A 65 -10.35 -9.12 -4.89
CA ALA A 65 -9.12 -9.55 -4.21
C ALA A 65 -8.85 -11.04 -4.43
N ALA A 66 -9.87 -11.90 -4.28
CA ALA A 66 -9.75 -13.32 -4.57
C ALA A 66 -9.29 -13.58 -6.01
N SER A 67 -9.93 -12.91 -6.98
CA SER A 67 -9.56 -13.04 -8.40
C SER A 67 -8.12 -12.59 -8.69
N LEU A 68 -7.64 -11.54 -8.03
CA LEU A 68 -6.27 -11.06 -8.22
C LEU A 68 -5.22 -12.03 -7.65
N ILE A 69 -5.51 -12.69 -6.52
CA ILE A 69 -4.66 -13.76 -5.98
C ILE A 69 -4.59 -14.94 -6.96
N GLU A 70 -5.74 -15.40 -7.48
CA GLU A 70 -5.79 -16.48 -8.48
C GLU A 70 -5.00 -16.17 -9.75
N ARG A 71 -4.88 -14.88 -10.09
CA ARG A 71 -4.12 -14.37 -11.24
C ARG A 71 -2.63 -14.17 -10.95
N GLY A 72 -2.15 -14.54 -9.76
CA GLY A 72 -0.73 -14.54 -9.41
C GLY A 72 -0.26 -13.36 -8.58
N ALA A 73 -1.16 -12.53 -8.02
CA ALA A 73 -0.75 -11.56 -7.01
C ALA A 73 -0.25 -12.27 -5.75
N THR A 74 0.89 -11.84 -5.21
CA THR A 74 1.47 -12.36 -3.96
C THR A 74 0.61 -11.94 -2.76
N TYR A 75 0.07 -10.72 -2.80
CA TYR A 75 -0.87 -10.21 -1.81
C TYR A 75 -1.79 -9.14 -2.43
N VAL A 76 -2.98 -8.97 -1.84
CA VAL A 76 -3.91 -7.93 -2.26
C VAL A 76 -4.30 -7.05 -1.08
N ILE A 77 -3.97 -5.76 -1.19
CA ILE A 77 -4.37 -4.73 -0.24
C ILE A 77 -5.84 -4.40 -0.48
N VAL A 78 -6.68 -4.61 0.53
CA VAL A 78 -8.10 -4.19 0.55
C VAL A 78 -8.25 -3.15 1.67
N PRO A 79 -8.08 -1.85 1.39
CA PRO A 79 -7.99 -0.83 2.43
C PRO A 79 -9.19 -0.79 3.37
N ASP A 80 -10.41 -0.95 2.85
CA ASP A 80 -11.63 -0.89 3.66
C ASP A 80 -11.72 -2.06 4.64
N LEU A 81 -11.23 -3.24 4.24
CA LEU A 81 -11.13 -4.40 5.13
C LEU A 81 -10.09 -4.16 6.23
N LEU A 82 -8.91 -3.64 5.86
CA LEU A 82 -7.84 -3.35 6.82
C LEU A 82 -8.29 -2.29 7.83
N ALA A 83 -8.99 -1.25 7.37
CA ALA A 83 -9.55 -0.21 8.22
C ALA A 83 -10.66 -0.75 9.12
N ALA A 84 -11.53 -1.63 8.61
CA ALA A 84 -12.58 -2.27 9.40
C ALA A 84 -11.99 -3.15 10.51
N ASN A 85 -10.95 -3.95 10.22
CA ASN A 85 -10.26 -4.75 11.23
C ASN A 85 -9.66 -3.86 12.32
N GLN A 86 -8.95 -2.80 11.92
CA GLN A 86 -8.36 -1.86 12.88
C GLN A 86 -9.43 -1.15 13.74
N LEU A 87 -10.60 -0.85 13.17
CA LEU A 87 -11.71 -0.27 13.91
C LEU A 87 -12.29 -1.25 14.94
N THR A 88 -12.47 -2.51 14.56
CA THR A 88 -12.96 -3.57 15.45
C THR A 88 -12.01 -3.77 16.63
N ASP A 89 -10.71 -3.93 16.38
CA ASP A 89 -9.70 -4.13 17.44
C ASP A 89 -9.71 -2.97 18.46
N ASN A 90 -9.83 -1.73 17.96
CA ASN A 90 -9.90 -0.55 18.81
C ASN A 90 -11.20 -0.50 19.63
N LEU A 91 -12.33 -0.92 19.04
CA LEU A 91 -13.62 -0.94 19.73
C LEU A 91 -13.67 -2.02 20.81
N GLU A 92 -13.18 -3.22 20.54
CA GLU A 92 -13.13 -4.31 21.52
C GLU A 92 -12.28 -3.92 22.72
N ALA A 93 -11.10 -3.37 22.49
CA ALA A 93 -10.23 -2.96 23.59
C ALA A 93 -10.82 -1.78 24.41
N PHE A 94 -11.58 -0.88 23.77
CA PHE A 94 -12.33 0.14 24.49
C PHE A 94 -13.44 -0.47 25.37
N LEU A 95 -14.22 -1.42 24.83
CA LEU A 95 -15.31 -2.06 25.56
C LEU A 95 -14.83 -2.93 26.73
N ASN A 96 -13.66 -3.55 26.62
CA ASN A 96 -13.07 -4.35 27.68
C ASN A 96 -12.42 -3.52 28.80
N GLY A 97 -12.41 -2.19 28.68
CA GLY A 97 -11.79 -1.30 29.65
C GLY A 97 -10.26 -1.31 29.61
N ASP A 98 -9.68 -1.86 28.53
CA ASP A 98 -8.23 -1.93 28.34
C ASP A 98 -7.62 -0.56 27.97
N TYR A 99 -8.46 0.45 27.71
CA TYR A 99 -8.04 1.82 27.35
C TYR A 99 -8.93 2.92 27.94
N ASP A 100 -8.29 4.02 28.38
CA ASP A 100 -8.96 5.32 28.55
C ASP A 100 -9.24 5.93 27.15
N PRO A 101 -10.44 6.46 26.85
CA PRO A 101 -10.73 7.14 25.59
C PRO A 101 -9.72 8.23 25.19
N ASN A 102 -9.04 8.88 26.13
CA ASN A 102 -7.97 9.83 25.83
C ASN A 102 -6.72 9.15 25.27
N GLU A 103 -6.39 7.94 25.72
CA GLU A 103 -5.23 7.18 25.24
C GLU A 103 -5.42 6.68 23.80
N ILE A 104 -6.64 6.26 23.43
CA ILE A 104 -6.98 5.90 22.04
C ILE A 104 -6.77 7.09 21.11
N ARG A 105 -7.25 8.27 21.52
CA ARG A 105 -7.10 9.51 20.73
C ARG A 105 -5.63 9.89 20.57
N VAL A 106 -4.83 9.84 21.64
CA VAL A 106 -3.40 10.17 21.61
C VAL A 106 -2.62 9.17 20.76
N ARG A 107 -2.86 7.86 20.90
CA ARG A 107 -2.21 6.83 20.06
C ARG A 107 -2.52 6.98 18.59
N ASN A 108 -3.78 7.23 18.24
CA ASN A 108 -4.16 7.42 16.84
C ASN A 108 -3.48 8.67 16.26
N LEU A 109 -3.48 9.79 17.00
CA LEU A 109 -2.79 11.01 16.58
C LEU A 109 -1.27 10.82 16.47
N GLN A 110 -0.65 10.00 17.33
CA GLN A 110 0.77 9.66 17.24
C GLN A 110 1.06 8.78 16.02
N LYS A 111 0.25 7.77 15.72
CA LYS A 111 0.40 6.95 14.51
C LYS A 111 0.34 7.81 13.23
N PHE A 112 -0.60 8.76 13.15
CA PHE A 112 -0.69 9.69 12.03
C PHE A 112 0.45 10.72 11.99
N LYS A 113 0.97 11.15 13.14
CA LYS A 113 2.12 12.09 13.20
C LYS A 113 3.47 11.45 12.90
N VAL A 114 3.64 10.17 13.19
CA VAL A 114 4.87 9.42 12.84
C VAL A 114 5.01 9.27 11.33
N GLU A 115 3.90 9.29 10.57
CA GLU A 115 3.92 9.37 9.10
C GLU A 115 4.36 10.75 8.57
N ASP A 116 4.17 11.83 9.32
CA ASP A 116 4.63 13.19 8.98
C ASP A 116 6.07 13.49 9.45
N THR A 117 6.70 12.60 10.22
CA THR A 117 8.04 12.81 10.79
C THR A 117 9.00 11.64 10.54
N MET A 118 9.07 11.12 9.31
CA MET A 118 10.33 10.53 8.85
C MET A 118 11.22 11.68 8.32
N PRO A 119 12.50 11.75 8.74
CA PRO A 119 13.35 12.91 8.50
C PRO A 119 13.73 13.08 7.03
N GLN A 120 14.00 14.35 6.73
CA GLN A 120 14.41 15.00 5.48
C GLN A 120 15.47 14.23 4.69
#